data_AF-A0A1G2TWV0-F1
#
_entry.id   AF-A0A1G2TWV0-F1
#
_cell.length_a   1.000
_cell.length_b   1.000
_cell.length_c   1.000
_cell.angle_alpha   90.00
_cell.angle_beta   90.00
_cell.angle_gamma   90.00
#
_symmetry.space_group_name_H-M   'P 1'
#
loop_
_entity.id
_entity.type
_entity.pdbx_description
1 polymer ?
#
loop_
_entity_poly.entity_id
_entity_poly.type
_entity_poly.pdbx_seq_one_letter_code
_entity_poly.pdbx_strand_id
1 'polypeptide(L)'
;MSMISKDDIKKLADLARIEIEDSELEGLAKEVDSILGYVGQIKSVVGNVGFPSPDQGEGQGGVLNVMREDENPNESGAYTKELLAEAPETERGFIKVKKIL
;
A
#
# COMPACT_ATOMS: atom_id res chain seq x y z
N MET A 1 -23.89 -14.53 6.44
CA MET A 1 -23.69 -14.32 5.00
C MET A 1 -22.25 -13.90 4.83
N SER A 2 -21.46 -14.63 4.04
CA SER A 2 -20.09 -14.23 3.70
C SER A 2 -20.17 -12.85 3.04
N MET A 3 -19.48 -11.85 3.59
CA MET A 3 -19.44 -10.51 3.00
C MET A 3 -18.53 -10.45 1.77
N ILE A 4 -17.68 -11.46 1.57
CA ILE A 4 -16.72 -11.51 0.48
C ILE A 4 -16.84 -12.84 -0.29
N SER A 5 -16.71 -12.76 -1.62
CA SER A 5 -16.69 -13.92 -2.51
C SER A 5 -15.27 -14.27 -2.97
N LYS A 6 -15.09 -15.46 -3.58
CA LYS A 6 -13.79 -15.85 -4.17
C LYS A 6 -13.37 -14.88 -5.28
N ASP A 7 -14.32 -14.35 -6.05
CA ASP A 7 -14.05 -13.37 -7.11
C ASP A 7 -13.54 -12.04 -6.54
N ASP A 8 -14.01 -11.65 -5.35
CA ASP A 8 -13.54 -10.45 -4.68
C ASP A 8 -12.11 -10.63 -4.15
N ILE A 9 -11.77 -11.83 -3.66
CA ILE A 9 -10.38 -12.16 -3.29
C ILE A 9 -9.46 -12.12 -4.52
N LYS A 10 -9.89 -12.68 -5.66
CA LYS A 10 -9.12 -12.58 -6.92
C LYS A 10 -8.86 -11.14 -7.33
N LYS A 11 -9.91 -10.31 -7.34
CA LYS A 11 -9.78 -8.87 -7.66
C LYS A 11 -8.84 -8.15 -6.70
N LEU A 12 -8.91 -8.46 -5.40
CA LEU A 12 -8.04 -7.85 -4.40
C LEU A 12 -6.58 -8.29 -4.59
N ALA A 13 -6.35 -9.55 -4.95
CA ALA A 13 -5.03 -10.08 -5.28
C ALA A 13 -4.42 -9.37 -6.49
N ASP A 14 -5.22 -9.18 -7.56
CA ASP A 14 -4.80 -8.46 -8.76
C ASP A 14 -4.39 -7.01 -8.46
N LEU A 15 -5.18 -6.31 -7.63
CA LEU A 15 -4.88 -4.94 -7.20
C LEU A 15 -3.60 -4.86 -6.35
N ALA A 16 -3.37 -5.87 -5.51
CA ALA A 16 -2.18 -5.97 -4.68
C ALA A 16 -0.95 -6.55 -5.43
N ARG A 17 -1.12 -7.00 -6.67
CA ARG A 17 -0.11 -7.70 -7.48
C ARG A 17 0.41 -8.98 -6.80
N ILE A 18 -0.49 -9.73 -6.16
CA ILE A 18 -0.20 -11.00 -5.51
C ILE A 18 -0.83 -12.10 -6.35
N GLU A 19 -0.02 -13.06 -6.79
CA GLU A 19 -0.52 -14.28 -7.43
C GLU A 19 -1.01 -15.23 -6.33
N ILE A 20 -2.23 -15.77 -6.52
CA ILE A 20 -2.89 -16.67 -5.56
C ILE A 20 -3.37 -17.90 -6.31
N GLU A 21 -3.02 -19.07 -5.79
CA GLU A 21 -3.45 -20.34 -6.36
C GLU A 21 -4.96 -20.56 -6.10
N ASP A 22 -5.66 -21.21 -7.04
CA ASP A 22 -7.10 -21.46 -6.90
C ASP A 22 -7.43 -22.30 -5.64
N SER A 23 -6.47 -23.10 -5.17
CA SER A 23 -6.58 -23.90 -3.94
C SER A 23 -6.61 -23.06 -2.66
N GLU A 24 -6.02 -21.86 -2.66
CA GLU A 24 -5.88 -20.99 -1.50
C GLU A 24 -7.08 -20.04 -1.34
N LEU A 25 -7.79 -19.75 -2.43
CA LEU A 25 -8.89 -18.78 -2.47
C LEU A 25 -9.99 -19.05 -1.44
N GLU A 26 -10.31 -20.32 -1.20
CA GLU A 26 -11.36 -20.66 -0.25
C GLU A 26 -10.95 -20.43 1.20
N GLY A 27 -9.67 -20.69 1.52
CA GLY A 27 -9.12 -20.38 2.84
C GLY A 27 -9.09 -18.88 3.07
N LEU A 28 -8.52 -18.14 2.11
CA LEU A 28 -8.40 -16.69 2.17
C LEU A 28 -9.75 -15.99 2.25
N ALA A 29 -10.76 -16.45 1.51
CA ALA A 29 -12.11 -15.89 1.61
C ALA A 29 -12.67 -16.01 3.04
N LYS A 30 -12.46 -17.14 3.72
CA LYS A 30 -12.93 -17.36 5.10
C LYS A 30 -12.15 -16.52 6.11
N GLU A 31 -10.83 -16.42 5.92
CA GLU A 31 -9.96 -15.62 6.79
C GLU A 31 -10.26 -14.13 6.69
N VAL A 32 -10.38 -13.61 5.47
CA VAL A 32 -10.72 -12.21 5.22
C VAL A 32 -12.13 -11.89 5.74
N ASP A 33 -13.11 -12.77 5.54
CA ASP A 33 -14.46 -12.59 6.10
C ASP A 33 -14.44 -12.50 7.63
N SER A 34 -13.60 -13.32 8.29
CA SER A 34 -13.41 -13.29 9.74
C SER A 34 -12.77 -11.98 10.22
N ILE A 35 -11.75 -11.49 9.51
CA ILE A 35 -11.10 -10.20 9.79
C ILE A 35 -12.09 -9.05 9.62
N LEU A 36 -12.86 -9.03 8.52
CA LEU A 36 -13.87 -8.00 8.28
C LEU A 36 -15.00 -8.06 9.32
N GLY A 37 -15.36 -9.25 9.79
CA GLY A 37 -16.30 -9.43 10.90
C GLY A 37 -15.79 -8.78 12.19
N TYR A 38 -14.52 -8.99 12.53
CA TYR A 38 -13.87 -8.36 13.69
C TYR A 38 -13.82 -6.83 13.56
N VAL A 39 -13.33 -6.31 12.42
CA VAL A 39 -13.27 -4.86 12.15
C VAL A 39 -14.68 -4.25 12.13
N GLY A 40 -15.69 -5.02 11.70
CA GLY A 40 -17.08 -4.61 11.69
C GLY A 40 -17.64 -4.24 13.07
N GLN A 41 -17.04 -4.70 14.16
CA GLN A 41 -17.41 -4.32 15.53
C GLN A 41 -17.31 -2.81 15.77
N ILE A 42 -16.46 -2.09 15.02
CA ILE A 42 -16.35 -0.63 15.07
C ILE A 42 -17.70 0.03 14.74
N LYS A 43 -18.50 -0.55 13.84
CA LYS A 43 -19.82 -0.01 13.47
C LYS A 43 -20.81 -0.03 14.63
N SER A 44 -20.65 -0.94 15.59
CA SER A 44 -21.50 -1.01 16.79
C SER A 44 -21.14 0.04 17.83
N VAL A 45 -19.92 0.59 17.74
CA VAL A 45 -19.46 1.70 18.57
C VAL A 45 -19.74 3.01 17.83
N VAL A 46 -21.03 3.32 17.63
CA VAL A 46 -21.43 4.65 17.13
C VAL A 46 -21.34 5.63 18.29
N GLY A 47 -20.14 6.09 18.57
CA GLY A 47 -19.93 7.33 19.34
C GLY A 47 -19.98 8.50 18.37
N ASN A 48 -20.71 9.55 18.72
CA ASN A 48 -20.39 10.92 18.30
C ASN A 48 -18.98 11.28 18.82
N VAL A 49 -17.96 10.54 18.39
CA VAL A 49 -16.59 10.99 18.47
C VAL A 49 -16.54 12.00 17.35
N GLY A 50 -16.80 13.27 17.71
CA GLY A 50 -16.56 14.37 16.78
C GLY A 50 -15.19 14.09 16.20
N PHE A 51 -15.15 13.82 14.89
CA PHE A 51 -13.88 13.82 14.19
C PHE A 51 -13.26 15.14 14.61
N PRO A 52 -12.07 15.14 15.24
CA PRO A 52 -11.36 16.39 15.40
C PRO A 52 -11.40 17.02 14.01
N SER A 53 -11.93 18.25 13.91
CA SER A 53 -11.86 19.03 12.67
C SER A 53 -10.46 18.87 12.10
N PRO A 54 -10.23 19.01 10.78
CA PRO A 54 -8.88 18.91 10.22
C PRO A 54 -7.83 19.71 11.02
N ASP A 55 -8.26 20.79 11.68
CA ASP A 55 -7.49 21.67 12.59
C ASP A 55 -7.13 21.06 13.98
N GLN A 56 -7.79 19.99 14.41
CA GLN A 56 -7.46 19.18 15.58
C GLN A 56 -6.80 17.83 15.21
N GLY A 57 -6.68 17.56 13.90
CA GLY A 57 -6.15 16.32 13.33
C GLY A 57 -4.91 16.52 12.47
N GLU A 58 -4.20 17.64 12.61
CA GLU A 58 -2.84 17.77 12.08
C GLU A 58 -1.94 16.81 12.85
N GLY A 59 -1.66 15.64 12.27
CA GLY A 59 -0.95 14.53 12.90
C GLY A 59 0.07 14.96 13.95
N GLN A 60 -0.32 14.87 15.23
CA GLN A 60 0.51 15.16 16.41
C GLN A 60 1.39 16.45 16.39
N GLY A 61 1.18 17.42 15.49
CA GLY A 61 2.25 18.41 15.22
C GLY A 61 1.87 19.82 14.79
N GLY A 62 0.63 20.13 14.40
CA GLY A 62 0.28 21.52 14.05
C GLY A 62 1.15 22.11 12.92
N VAL A 63 1.47 21.31 11.89
CA VAL A 63 2.42 21.69 10.83
C VAL A 63 1.68 22.09 9.55
N LEU A 64 1.87 23.34 9.16
CA LEU A 64 1.30 23.94 7.95
C LEU A 64 2.41 24.23 6.94
N ASN A 65 2.22 23.78 5.70
CA ASN A 65 3.07 24.13 4.55
C ASN A 65 4.58 23.91 4.78
N VAL A 66 4.96 22.73 5.27
CA VAL A 66 6.36 22.34 5.42
C VAL A 66 6.97 22.10 4.05
N MET A 67 7.76 23.05 3.56
CA MET A 67 8.49 22.94 2.30
C MET A 67 10.00 22.86 2.55
N ARG A 68 10.71 22.21 1.63
CA ARG A 68 12.17 22.14 1.60
C ARG A 68 12.69 23.22 0.65
N GLU A 69 13.74 23.94 1.06
CA GLU A 69 14.47 24.87 0.17
C GLU A 69 15.08 24.14 -1.01
N ASP A 70 15.05 24.75 -2.20
CA ASP A 70 15.55 24.13 -3.43
C ASP A 70 17.06 24.31 -3.61
N GLU A 71 17.83 23.76 -2.67
CA GLU A 71 19.28 23.87 -2.65
C GLU A 71 19.96 22.49 -2.55
N ASN A 72 21.24 22.44 -2.94
CA ASN A 72 22.15 21.29 -2.76
C ASN A 72 21.65 19.95 -3.34
N PRO A 73 21.30 19.86 -4.64
CA PRO A 73 21.01 18.58 -5.25
C PRO A 73 22.27 17.71 -5.33
N ASN A 74 22.09 16.39 -5.28
CA ASN A 74 23.18 15.46 -5.60
C ASN A 74 23.56 15.58 -7.08
N GLU A 75 24.85 15.44 -7.38
CA GLU A 75 25.31 15.38 -8.77
C GLU A 75 24.68 14.19 -9.50
N SER A 76 24.33 14.40 -10.77
CA SER A 76 23.75 13.35 -11.59
C SER A 76 24.72 12.17 -11.71
N GLY A 77 24.23 10.96 -11.43
CA GLY A 77 25.04 9.75 -11.51
C GLY A 77 25.82 9.39 -10.26
N ALA A 78 25.88 10.27 -9.25
CA ALA A 78 26.73 10.10 -8.05
C ALA A 78 26.52 8.74 -7.35
N TYR A 79 25.28 8.26 -7.30
CA TYR A 79 24.90 7.01 -6.63
C TYR A 79 24.43 5.91 -7.58
N THR A 80 24.52 6.12 -8.90
CA THR A 80 23.93 5.18 -9.87
C THR A 80 24.47 3.77 -9.73
N LYS A 81 25.78 3.61 -9.47
CA LYS A 81 26.38 2.29 -9.29
C LYS A 81 25.86 1.56 -8.05
N GLU A 82 25.73 2.28 -6.94
CA GLU A 82 25.23 1.73 -5.67
C GLU A 82 23.76 1.36 -5.77
N LEU A 83 22.94 2.24 -6.34
CA LEU A 83 21.51 2.00 -6.55
C LEU A 83 21.24 0.82 -7.48
N LEU A 84 22.03 0.67 -8.55
CA LEU A 84 21.88 -0.44 -9.50
C LEU A 84 22.37 -1.78 -8.93
N ALA A 85 23.23 -1.77 -7.90
CA ALA A 85 23.68 -3.00 -7.25
C ALA A 85 22.55 -3.68 -6.46
N GLU A 86 21.54 -2.93 -6.03
CA GLU A 86 20.36 -3.44 -5.31
C GLU A 86 19.26 -3.97 -6.26
N ALA A 87 19.41 -3.78 -7.57
CA ALA A 87 18.43 -4.25 -8.54
C ALA A 87 18.69 -5.72 -8.92
N PRO A 88 17.64 -6.57 -9.06
CA PRO A 88 17.81 -7.98 -9.41
C PRO A 88 18.51 -8.22 -10.75
N GLU A 89 18.17 -7.42 -11.76
CA GLU A 89 18.82 -7.45 -13.07
C GLU A 89 19.02 -6.03 -13.60
N THR A 90 20.16 -5.80 -14.24
CA THR A 90 20.49 -4.51 -14.87
C THR A 90 21.10 -4.72 -16.24
N GLU A 91 20.90 -3.75 -17.13
CA GLU A 91 21.48 -3.75 -18.47
C GLU A 91 21.78 -2.32 -18.91
N ARG A 92 23.02 -2.04 -19.34
CA ARG A 92 23.46 -0.74 -19.87
C ARG A 92 23.12 0.48 -18.99
N GLY A 93 23.14 0.31 -17.67
CA GLY A 93 22.82 1.38 -16.71
C GLY A 93 21.34 1.52 -16.38
N PHE A 94 20.50 0.57 -16.79
CA PHE A 94 19.06 0.54 -16.49
C PHE A 94 18.67 -0.70 -15.71
N ILE A 95 17.58 -0.62 -14.95
CA ILE A 95 16.93 -1.80 -14.36
C ILE A 95 16.25 -2.56 -15.50
N LYS A 96 16.60 -3.85 -15.62
CA LYS A 96 16.06 -4.69 -16.68
C LYS A 96 14.74 -5.31 -16.23
N VAL A 97 13.71 -5.14 -17.05
CA VAL A 97 12.39 -5.73 -16.83
C VAL A 97 11.89 -6.41 -18.11
N LYS A 98 10.90 -7.30 -17.96
CA LYS A 98 10.18 -7.85 -19.12
C LYS A 98 9.48 -6.71 -19.87
N LYS A 99 9.39 -6.84 -21.20
CA LYS A 99 8.72 -5.87 -22.06
C LYS A 99 7.27 -5.67 -21.61
N ILE A 100 6.87 -4.41 -21.42
CA ILE A 100 5.48 -4.02 -21.20
C ILE A 100 4.76 -4.05 -22.55
N LEU A 101 3.62 -4.74 -22.62
CA LEU A 101 2.78 -4.87 -23.81
C LEU A 101 1.67 -3.83 -23.80
#